data_AF-A0A653DD59-F1
#
_entry.id   AF-A0A653DD59-F1
#
_cell.length_a   1.000
_cell.length_b   1.000
_cell.length_c   1.000
_cell.angle_alpha   90.00
_cell.angle_beta   90.00
_cell.angle_gamma   90.00
#
_symmetry.space_group_name_H-M   'P 1'
#
loop_
_entity.id
_entity.type
_entity.pdbx_description
1 polymer ?
#
loop_
_entity_poly.entity_id
_entity_poly.type
_entity_poly.pdbx_seq_one_letter_code
_entity_poly.pdbx_strand_id
1 'polypeptide(L)'
;MTTACMHSQSPTHPRAVESPTILRSKVAGKIGKDPKEFKDLMRLIWFNMYSRGSGRIGSSGFEHVFLAELKNNQVSGLHNWLYFSEEEKKNNANYLGYMKKVDLGNKGSVLKYHFVFHNVDKPVGSMFIGTSPELEMALYTTCFVLRADKICPLKMNGNRFIIRTYTYRYRGKNMIGSAFPEI
;
A
#
# COMPACT_ATOMS: atom_id res chain seq x y z
N MET A 1 23.99 39.40 -27.18
CA MET A 1 23.46 38.06 -27.52
C MET A 1 24.22 37.05 -26.70
N THR A 2 23.59 36.56 -25.65
CA THR A 2 24.15 35.67 -24.62
C THR A 2 23.71 34.24 -24.97
N THR A 3 24.64 33.34 -25.26
CA THR A 3 24.31 31.93 -25.56
C THR A 3 24.86 31.03 -24.46
N ALA A 4 23.97 30.17 -23.97
CA ALA A 4 23.98 29.56 -22.65
C ALA A 4 24.90 28.33 -22.49
N CYS A 5 25.39 28.15 -21.26
CA CYS A 5 26.04 26.95 -20.75
C CYS A 5 25.14 25.70 -20.87
N MET A 6 25.64 24.67 -21.55
CA MET A 6 25.12 23.31 -21.44
C MET A 6 25.31 22.78 -20.01
N HIS A 7 24.22 22.55 -19.29
CA HIS A 7 24.23 21.76 -18.06
C HIS A 7 24.09 20.28 -18.40
N SER A 8 25.15 19.51 -18.16
CA SER A 8 25.13 18.05 -18.16
C SER A 8 24.28 17.57 -16.98
N GLN A 9 23.16 16.90 -17.24
CA GLN A 9 22.38 16.21 -16.21
C GLN A 9 23.11 14.93 -15.79
N SER A 10 23.41 14.83 -14.50
CA SER A 10 23.97 13.65 -13.86
C SER A 10 22.94 12.52 -13.74
N PRO A 11 23.34 11.24 -13.90
CA PRO A 11 22.41 10.12 -13.86
C PRO A 11 21.93 9.87 -12.42
N THR A 12 20.61 9.83 -12.24
CA THR A 12 19.97 9.52 -10.96
C THR A 12 20.36 8.11 -10.50
N HIS A 13 20.97 8.03 -9.32
CA HIS A 13 21.33 6.77 -8.65
C HIS A 13 20.09 5.86 -8.51
N PRO A 14 20.18 4.56 -8.84
CA PRO A 14 19.06 3.64 -8.59
C PRO A 14 18.84 3.55 -7.07
N ARG A 15 17.64 3.94 -6.61
CA ARG A 15 17.25 3.84 -5.20
C ARG A 15 17.49 2.41 -4.71
N ALA A 16 18.36 2.27 -3.71
CA ALA A 16 18.76 0.97 -3.16
C ALA A 16 17.53 0.18 -2.71
N VAL A 17 17.37 -1.03 -3.26
CA VAL A 17 16.40 -2.00 -2.80
C VAL A 17 16.98 -2.68 -1.57
N GLU A 18 16.27 -2.66 -0.45
CA GLU A 18 16.75 -3.26 0.79
C GLU A 18 16.57 -4.78 0.76
N SER A 19 17.62 -5.52 1.12
CA SER A 19 17.57 -6.98 1.25
C SER A 19 16.68 -7.39 2.45
N PRO A 20 15.99 -8.54 2.40
CA PRO A 20 15.16 -9.04 3.51
C PRO A 20 15.88 -9.08 4.88
N THR A 21 17.19 -9.35 4.90
CA THR A 21 17.99 -9.36 6.14
C THR A 21 18.18 -7.96 6.73
N ILE A 22 18.34 -6.94 5.89
CA ILE A 22 18.48 -5.53 6.32
C ILE A 22 17.13 -4.99 6.80
N LEU A 23 16.05 -5.37 6.10
CA LEU A 23 14.69 -5.09 6.56
C LEU A 23 14.45 -5.70 7.94
N ARG A 24 14.82 -6.98 8.15
CA ARG A 24 14.66 -7.66 9.45
C ARG A 24 15.39 -6.96 10.59
N SER A 25 16.65 -6.56 10.41
CA SER A 25 17.41 -5.90 11.49
C SER A 25 16.88 -4.50 11.83
N LYS A 26 16.47 -3.72 10.83
CA LYS A 26 15.85 -2.40 11.06
C LYS A 26 14.47 -2.50 11.69
N VAL A 27 13.67 -3.50 11.30
CA VAL A 27 12.36 -3.77 11.92
C VAL A 27 12.56 -4.20 13.38
N ALA A 28 13.49 -5.11 13.66
CA ALA A 28 13.77 -5.58 15.01
C ALA A 28 14.28 -4.46 15.96
N GLY A 29 14.86 -3.39 15.43
CA GLY A 29 15.22 -2.20 16.21
C GLY A 29 14.06 -1.24 16.48
N LYS A 30 12.93 -1.39 15.77
CA LYS A 30 11.72 -0.54 15.91
C LYS A 30 10.52 -1.28 16.51
N ILE A 31 10.50 -2.60 16.41
CA ILE A 31 9.45 -3.46 16.95
C ILE A 31 10.01 -4.14 18.19
N GLY A 32 9.29 -4.02 19.30
CA GLY A 32 9.59 -4.69 20.55
C GLY A 32 9.77 -6.20 20.38
N LYS A 33 10.72 -6.79 21.10
CA LYS A 33 10.95 -8.25 21.08
C LYS A 33 9.84 -9.02 21.83
N ASP A 34 9.08 -8.33 22.68
CA ASP A 34 7.96 -8.90 23.41
C ASP A 34 6.76 -9.09 22.46
N PRO A 35 6.21 -10.33 22.35
CA PRO A 35 4.99 -10.59 21.60
C PRO A 35 3.82 -9.66 21.96
N LYS A 36 3.72 -9.22 23.22
CA LYS A 36 2.70 -8.26 23.65
C LYS A 36 2.92 -6.88 23.01
N GLU A 37 4.14 -6.37 23.02
CA GLU A 37 4.49 -5.10 22.36
C GLU A 37 4.20 -5.14 20.87
N PHE A 38 4.54 -6.26 20.20
CA PHE A 38 4.21 -6.45 18.79
C PHE A 38 2.69 -6.45 18.56
N LYS A 39 1.93 -7.17 19.38
CA LYS A 39 0.46 -7.22 19.28
C LYS A 39 -0.16 -5.84 19.50
N ASP A 40 0.34 -5.09 20.46
CA ASP A 40 -0.15 -3.74 20.76
C ASP A 40 0.20 -2.75 19.64
N LEU A 41 1.38 -2.89 19.01
CA LEU A 41 1.74 -2.15 17.80
C LEU A 41 0.82 -2.49 16.62
N MET A 42 0.55 -3.77 16.37
CA MET A 42 -0.35 -4.20 15.29
C MET A 42 -1.77 -3.67 15.51
N ARG A 43 -2.28 -3.75 16.75
CA ARG A 43 -3.56 -3.14 17.14
C ARG A 43 -3.57 -1.65 16.89
N LEU A 44 -2.50 -0.94 17.27
CA LEU A 44 -2.38 0.49 17.04
C LEU A 44 -2.45 0.84 15.56
N ILE A 45 -1.62 0.19 14.73
CA ILE A 45 -1.51 0.50 13.31
C ILE A 45 -2.81 0.19 12.56
N TRP A 46 -3.40 -0.97 12.80
CA TRP A 46 -4.46 -1.52 11.95
C TRP A 46 -5.86 -1.37 12.51
N PHE A 47 -6.02 -1.49 13.83
CA PHE A 47 -7.34 -1.67 14.45
C PHE A 47 -7.73 -0.56 15.42
N ASN A 48 -6.84 0.41 15.67
CA ASN A 48 -7.17 1.55 16.52
C ASN A 48 -8.19 2.44 15.79
N MET A 49 -9.38 2.54 16.37
CA MET A 49 -10.46 3.32 15.79
C MET A 49 -10.15 4.83 15.80
N TYR A 50 -10.50 5.50 14.72
CA TYR A 50 -10.40 6.95 14.58
C TYR A 50 -11.64 7.54 13.90
N SER A 51 -11.79 8.87 14.03
CA SER A 51 -12.80 9.64 13.31
C SER A 51 -12.22 10.22 12.04
N ARG A 52 -13.03 10.27 10.97
CA ARG A 52 -12.71 10.89 9.67
C ARG A 52 -13.66 12.04 9.29
N GLY A 53 -14.53 12.43 10.20
CA GLY A 53 -15.52 13.49 10.00
C GLY A 53 -16.59 13.46 11.07
N SER A 54 -17.12 14.65 11.39
CA SER A 54 -18.29 14.83 12.26
C SER A 54 -18.18 14.21 13.66
N GLY A 55 -16.94 14.02 14.16
CA GLY A 55 -16.67 13.49 15.51
C GLY A 55 -17.02 12.01 15.72
N ARG A 56 -17.57 11.31 14.71
CA ARG A 56 -17.94 9.90 14.83
C ARG A 56 -16.71 9.02 14.67
N ILE A 57 -16.45 8.17 15.67
CA ILE A 57 -15.40 7.15 15.64
C ILE A 57 -16.02 5.92 14.98
N GLY A 58 -15.44 5.45 13.87
CA GLY A 58 -16.04 4.34 13.11
C GLY A 58 -15.19 3.85 11.96
N SER A 59 -13.89 4.12 11.98
CA SER A 59 -12.97 3.71 10.93
C SER A 59 -11.63 3.26 11.52
N SER A 60 -10.98 2.31 10.86
CA SER A 60 -9.69 1.74 11.19
C SER A 60 -8.77 1.63 9.97
N GLY A 61 -7.47 1.44 10.21
CA GLY A 61 -6.49 1.29 9.14
C GLY A 61 -6.72 0.02 8.30
N PHE A 62 -7.24 -1.04 8.94
CA PHE A 62 -7.64 -2.26 8.26
C PHE A 62 -8.74 -2.00 7.23
N GLU A 63 -9.81 -1.32 7.62
CA GLU A 63 -10.91 -0.98 6.72
C GLU A 63 -10.41 -0.16 5.52
N HIS A 64 -9.49 0.80 5.71
CA HIS A 64 -9.01 1.62 4.59
C HIS A 64 -8.09 0.92 3.61
N VAL A 65 -7.30 -0.02 4.09
CA VAL A 65 -6.33 -0.72 3.25
C VAL A 65 -6.98 -1.89 2.54
N PHE A 66 -7.82 -2.65 3.25
CA PHE A 66 -8.39 -3.90 2.74
C PHE A 66 -9.81 -3.77 2.18
N LEU A 67 -10.52 -2.69 2.48
CA LEU A 67 -11.82 -2.38 1.87
C LEU A 67 -11.69 -1.19 0.91
N ALA A 68 -12.80 -0.81 0.31
CA ALA A 68 -12.92 0.38 -0.51
C ALA A 68 -13.67 1.48 0.23
N GLU A 69 -13.31 2.73 -0.05
CA GLU A 69 -14.12 3.87 0.31
C GLU A 69 -14.56 4.62 -0.95
N LEU A 70 -15.86 4.87 -1.04
CA LEU A 70 -16.41 5.82 -1.99
C LEU A 70 -16.64 7.15 -1.29
N LYS A 71 -15.95 8.19 -1.74
CA LYS A 71 -16.12 9.55 -1.23
C LYS A 71 -16.12 10.54 -2.38
N ASN A 72 -17.13 11.40 -2.42
CA ASN A 72 -17.26 12.46 -3.44
C ASN A 72 -17.12 11.94 -4.87
N ASN A 73 -17.78 10.80 -5.18
CA ASN A 73 -17.69 10.15 -6.48
C ASN A 73 -16.26 9.78 -6.91
N GLN A 74 -15.39 9.49 -5.94
CA GLN A 74 -14.05 8.96 -6.15
C GLN A 74 -13.87 7.69 -5.33
N VAL A 75 -13.26 6.69 -5.97
CA VAL A 75 -12.84 5.46 -5.31
C VAL A 75 -11.48 5.69 -4.65
N SER A 76 -11.47 5.75 -3.32
CA SER A 76 -10.26 5.69 -2.52
C SER A 76 -10.03 4.26 -2.05
N GLY A 77 -8.79 3.79 -2.14
CA GLY A 77 -8.48 2.40 -1.77
C GLY A 77 -8.89 1.40 -2.87
N LEU A 78 -9.44 0.26 -2.46
CA LEU A 78 -9.72 -0.90 -3.31
C LEU A 78 -8.44 -1.46 -3.96
N HIS A 79 -7.49 -1.85 -3.10
CA HIS A 79 -6.19 -2.41 -3.49
C HIS A 79 -6.00 -3.86 -3.05
N ASN A 80 -7.09 -4.51 -2.58
CA ASN A 80 -7.09 -5.90 -2.15
C ASN A 80 -7.90 -6.76 -3.11
N TRP A 81 -7.27 -7.82 -3.64
CA TRP A 81 -7.88 -8.64 -4.69
C TRP A 81 -8.99 -9.55 -4.20
N LEU A 82 -8.97 -9.99 -2.94
CA LEU A 82 -10.05 -10.79 -2.38
C LEU A 82 -11.32 -9.94 -2.28
N TYR A 83 -11.19 -8.72 -1.76
CA TYR A 83 -12.32 -7.80 -1.71
C TYR A 83 -12.79 -7.40 -3.11
N PHE A 84 -11.87 -7.08 -4.04
CA PHE A 84 -12.24 -6.81 -5.43
C PHE A 84 -12.99 -7.97 -6.08
N SER A 85 -12.51 -9.20 -5.91
CA SER A 85 -13.15 -10.40 -6.48
C SER A 85 -14.57 -10.60 -5.94
N GLU A 86 -14.78 -10.33 -4.65
CA GLU A 86 -16.10 -10.43 -4.04
C GLU A 86 -17.06 -9.35 -4.55
N GLU A 87 -16.57 -8.12 -4.72
CA GLU A 87 -17.37 -7.01 -5.27
C GLU A 87 -17.66 -7.19 -6.77
N GLU A 88 -16.76 -7.82 -7.53
CA GLU A 88 -17.00 -8.19 -8.93
C GLU A 88 -18.11 -9.24 -9.05
N LYS A 89 -18.11 -10.28 -8.20
CA LYS A 89 -19.21 -11.27 -8.15
C LYS A 89 -20.57 -10.66 -7.84
N LYS A 90 -20.60 -9.57 -7.07
CA LYS A 90 -21.82 -8.82 -6.74
C LYS A 90 -22.23 -7.80 -7.81
N ASN A 91 -21.46 -7.69 -8.91
CA ASN A 91 -21.60 -6.64 -9.93
C ASN A 91 -21.38 -5.21 -9.39
N ASN A 92 -20.71 -5.06 -8.25
CA ASN A 92 -20.33 -3.75 -7.71
C ASN A 92 -19.00 -3.26 -8.32
N ALA A 93 -18.11 -4.17 -8.70
CA ALA A 93 -16.88 -3.86 -9.42
C ALA A 93 -16.92 -4.44 -10.85
N ASN A 94 -16.28 -3.74 -11.79
CA ASN A 94 -16.12 -4.21 -13.17
C ASN A 94 -14.68 -3.98 -13.63
N TYR A 95 -13.97 -5.06 -13.91
CA TYR A 95 -12.62 -5.03 -14.45
C TYR A 95 -12.61 -4.62 -15.93
N LEU A 96 -11.81 -3.59 -16.27
CA LEU A 96 -11.73 -3.04 -17.64
C LEU A 96 -10.42 -3.35 -18.36
N GLY A 97 -9.48 -4.04 -17.71
CA GLY A 97 -8.18 -4.40 -18.29
C GLY A 97 -6.99 -3.99 -17.42
N TYR A 98 -5.81 -4.50 -17.76
CA TYR A 98 -4.56 -4.16 -17.08
C TYR A 98 -3.60 -3.40 -18.00
N MET A 99 -2.87 -2.45 -17.40
CA MET A 99 -1.81 -1.70 -18.05
C MET A 99 -0.45 -2.37 -17.86
N LYS A 100 -0.21 -2.95 -16.68
CA LYS A 100 1.07 -3.58 -16.33
C LYS A 100 0.86 -4.71 -15.34
N LYS A 101 1.68 -5.74 -15.46
CA LYS A 101 1.72 -6.88 -14.54
C LYS A 101 3.18 -7.21 -14.22
N VAL A 102 3.48 -7.48 -12.95
CA VAL A 102 4.79 -7.98 -12.51
C VAL A 102 4.56 -9.23 -11.67
N ASP A 103 5.06 -10.37 -12.13
CA ASP A 103 4.95 -11.63 -11.40
C ASP A 103 5.95 -11.68 -10.24
N LEU A 104 5.51 -12.15 -9.08
CA LEU A 104 6.32 -12.25 -7.85
C LEU A 104 6.79 -13.68 -7.57
N GLY A 105 6.74 -14.54 -8.59
CA GLY A 105 6.95 -15.98 -8.48
C GLY A 105 5.85 -16.74 -9.22
N ASN A 106 5.51 -17.91 -8.72
CA ASN A 106 4.47 -18.78 -9.28
C ASN A 106 3.07 -18.58 -8.67
N LYS A 107 2.95 -17.82 -7.58
CA LYS A 107 1.71 -17.73 -6.78
C LYS A 107 1.17 -16.32 -6.58
N GLY A 108 1.79 -15.29 -7.16
CA GLY A 108 1.24 -13.95 -7.06
C GLY A 108 1.90 -12.93 -7.98
N SER A 109 1.22 -11.81 -8.17
CA SER A 109 1.64 -10.73 -9.06
C SER A 109 1.22 -9.37 -8.49
N VAL A 110 1.87 -8.30 -8.93
CA VAL A 110 1.33 -6.94 -8.82
C VAL A 110 0.67 -6.59 -10.15
N LEU A 111 -0.56 -6.08 -10.10
CA LEU A 111 -1.32 -5.66 -11.26
C LEU A 111 -1.56 -4.16 -11.19
N LYS A 112 -1.34 -3.44 -12.29
CA LYS A 112 -1.81 -2.07 -12.51
C LYS A 112 -2.95 -2.13 -13.52
N TYR A 113 -4.13 -1.65 -13.14
CA TYR A 113 -5.37 -1.96 -13.85
C TYR A 113 -6.37 -0.81 -13.79
N HIS A 114 -7.37 -0.90 -14.69
CA HIS A 114 -8.49 0.01 -14.81
C HIS A 114 -9.75 -0.75 -14.42
N PHE A 115 -10.61 -0.13 -13.62
CA PHE A 115 -11.88 -0.71 -13.23
C PHE A 115 -12.93 0.37 -12.91
N VAL A 116 -14.19 -0.05 -12.87
CA VAL A 116 -15.31 0.72 -12.33
C VAL A 116 -15.74 0.10 -11.01
N PHE A 117 -16.08 0.93 -10.02
CA PHE A 117 -16.64 0.48 -8.74
C PHE A 117 -17.85 1.34 -8.38
N HIS A 118 -19.01 0.71 -8.19
CA HIS A 118 -20.32 1.38 -8.04
C HIS A 118 -20.55 2.51 -9.04
N ASN A 119 -20.35 2.23 -10.34
CA ASN A 119 -20.47 3.20 -11.44
C ASN A 119 -19.48 4.37 -11.40
N VAL A 120 -18.48 4.33 -10.52
CA VAL A 120 -17.38 5.31 -10.48
C VAL A 120 -16.17 4.72 -11.19
N ASP A 121 -15.73 5.43 -12.23
CA ASP A 121 -14.54 5.05 -12.99
C ASP A 121 -13.26 5.34 -12.19
N LYS A 122 -12.36 4.35 -12.10
CA LYS A 122 -11.01 4.52 -11.57
C LYS A 122 -9.98 4.12 -12.63
N PRO A 123 -9.49 5.09 -13.44
CA PRO A 123 -8.60 4.82 -14.57
C PRO A 123 -7.32 4.07 -14.18
N VAL A 124 -6.80 4.31 -12.97
CA VAL A 124 -5.58 3.71 -12.48
C VAL A 124 -5.74 3.23 -11.04
N GLY A 125 -5.68 1.92 -10.87
CA GLY A 125 -5.49 1.24 -9.59
C GLY A 125 -4.33 0.26 -9.66
N SER A 126 -3.91 -0.22 -8.50
CA SER A 126 -2.90 -1.26 -8.39
C SER A 126 -3.17 -2.17 -7.20
N MET A 127 -2.98 -3.47 -7.35
CA MET A 127 -3.18 -4.43 -6.26
C MET A 127 -2.22 -5.61 -6.40
N PHE A 128 -2.01 -6.32 -5.31
CA PHE A 128 -1.49 -7.68 -5.42
C PHE A 128 -2.61 -8.61 -5.89
N ILE A 129 -2.27 -9.69 -6.60
CA ILE A 129 -3.18 -10.76 -7.02
C ILE A 129 -2.58 -12.08 -6.58
N GLY A 130 -3.39 -12.99 -6.02
CA GLY A 130 -2.99 -14.35 -5.62
C GLY A 130 -2.19 -14.43 -4.31
N THR A 131 -1.85 -13.28 -3.73
CA THR A 131 -1.18 -13.18 -2.42
C THR A 131 -2.14 -13.46 -1.27
N SER A 132 -1.61 -13.89 -0.13
CA SER A 132 -2.41 -14.04 1.09
C SER A 132 -2.58 -12.68 1.80
N PRO A 133 -3.69 -12.45 2.53
CA PRO A 133 -3.88 -11.23 3.33
C PRO A 133 -2.75 -11.00 4.33
N GLU A 134 -2.18 -12.06 4.90
CA GLU A 134 -1.09 -11.98 5.87
C GLU A 134 0.18 -11.44 5.22
N LEU A 135 0.48 -11.84 3.98
CA LEU A 135 1.63 -11.30 3.24
C LEU A 135 1.46 -9.81 2.96
N GLU A 136 0.29 -9.39 2.48
CA GLU A 136 -0.01 -7.98 2.22
C GLU A 136 0.13 -7.15 3.50
N MET A 137 -0.52 -7.60 4.59
CA MET A 137 -0.48 -6.93 5.89
C MET A 137 0.96 -6.85 6.44
N ALA A 138 1.77 -7.91 6.29
CA ALA A 138 3.16 -7.92 6.74
C ALA A 138 4.04 -6.93 5.95
N LEU A 139 3.89 -6.89 4.61
CA LEU A 139 4.63 -5.96 3.76
C LEU A 139 4.24 -4.51 4.03
N TYR A 140 2.94 -4.22 4.13
CA TYR A 140 2.43 -2.89 4.44
C TYR A 140 2.87 -2.43 5.84
N THR A 141 2.80 -3.29 6.85
CA THR A 141 3.28 -2.98 8.20
C THR A 141 4.78 -2.67 8.19
N THR A 142 5.57 -3.49 7.52
CA THR A 142 7.03 -3.31 7.41
C THR A 142 7.36 -1.98 6.76
N CYS A 143 6.73 -1.68 5.62
CA CYS A 143 6.94 -0.42 4.91
C CYS A 143 6.46 0.78 5.72
N PHE A 144 5.36 0.67 6.46
CA PHE A 144 4.86 1.73 7.34
C PHE A 144 5.84 2.02 8.49
N VAL A 145 6.25 0.99 9.23
CA VAL A 145 7.16 1.13 10.39
C VAL A 145 8.52 1.71 9.98
N LEU A 146 9.03 1.30 8.82
CA LEU A 146 10.37 1.71 8.37
C LEU A 146 10.35 3.00 7.56
N ARG A 147 9.34 3.18 6.70
CA ARG A 147 9.34 4.14 5.58
C ARG A 147 7.95 4.75 5.35
N ALA A 148 7.16 4.96 6.40
CA ALA A 148 5.90 5.72 6.33
C ALA A 148 6.08 7.00 5.50
N ASP A 149 5.07 7.30 4.66
CA ASP A 149 5.01 8.46 3.77
C ASP A 149 6.17 8.56 2.76
N LYS A 150 6.93 7.47 2.57
CA LYS A 150 8.04 7.38 1.62
C LYS A 150 7.88 6.16 0.73
N ILE A 151 8.61 6.17 -0.40
CA ILE A 151 8.71 4.98 -1.25
C ILE A 151 9.43 3.87 -0.49
N CYS A 152 8.79 2.70 -0.43
CA CYS A 152 9.35 1.46 0.10
C CYS A 152 9.70 0.51 -1.06
N PRO A 153 10.96 0.50 -1.52
CA PRO A 153 11.38 -0.36 -2.62
C PRO A 153 11.55 -1.80 -2.15
N LEU A 154 10.96 -2.74 -2.88
CA LEU A 154 11.00 -4.17 -2.58
C LEU A 154 11.46 -4.97 -3.80
N LYS A 155 11.97 -6.17 -3.54
CA LYS A 155 12.29 -7.16 -4.57
C LYS A 155 11.86 -8.53 -4.09
N MET A 156 11.11 -9.23 -4.93
CA MET A 156 10.63 -10.59 -4.68
C MET A 156 10.82 -11.39 -5.96
N ASN A 157 11.42 -12.57 -5.84
CA ASN A 157 11.73 -13.44 -6.98
C ASN A 157 12.41 -12.72 -8.16
N GLY A 158 13.43 -11.89 -7.90
CA GLY A 158 14.13 -11.14 -8.96
C GLY A 158 13.42 -9.86 -9.40
N ASN A 159 12.11 -9.76 -9.23
CA ASN A 159 11.30 -8.65 -9.71
C ASN A 159 11.17 -7.53 -8.67
N ARG A 160 11.25 -6.28 -9.15
CA ARG A 160 11.17 -5.07 -8.32
C ARG A 160 9.77 -4.48 -8.40
N PHE A 161 9.29 -4.01 -7.27
CA PHE A 161 8.07 -3.22 -7.14
C PHE A 161 8.25 -2.28 -5.94
N ILE A 162 7.35 -1.30 -5.80
CA ILE A 162 7.34 -0.44 -4.62
C ILE A 162 6.03 -0.61 -3.86
N ILE A 163 6.08 -0.29 -2.57
CA ILE A 163 4.88 -0.07 -1.76
C ILE A 163 4.86 1.39 -1.33
N ARG A 164 3.66 1.99 -1.38
CA ARG A 164 3.36 3.26 -0.73
C ARG A 164 2.50 2.99 0.49
N THR A 165 2.82 3.69 1.57
CA THR A 165 2.01 3.73 2.79
C THR A 165 1.84 5.17 3.23
N TYR A 166 0.63 5.55 3.59
CA TYR A 166 0.30 6.90 4.06
C TYR A 166 -0.08 6.88 5.52
N THR A 167 0.44 7.84 6.29
CA THR A 167 0.13 7.99 7.71
C THR A 167 -1.20 8.69 7.91
N TYR A 168 -2.06 8.10 8.74
CA TYR A 168 -3.20 8.78 9.33
C TYR A 168 -2.89 9.11 10.79
N ARG A 169 -2.85 10.41 11.12
CA ARG A 169 -2.56 10.88 12.48
C ARG A 169 -3.85 11.24 13.21
N TYR A 170 -4.08 10.60 14.36
CA TYR A 170 -5.26 10.87 15.20
C TYR A 170 -4.88 10.87 16.67
N ARG A 171 -5.22 11.95 17.39
CA ARG A 171 -4.94 12.11 18.84
C ARG A 171 -3.50 11.75 19.22
N GLY A 172 -2.54 12.24 18.44
CA GLY A 172 -1.11 12.03 18.67
C GLY A 172 -0.57 10.64 18.27
N LYS A 173 -1.43 9.72 17.83
CA LYS A 173 -1.05 8.38 17.34
C LYS A 173 -0.97 8.37 15.82
N ASN A 174 -0.05 7.57 15.30
CA ASN A 174 0.12 7.33 13.87
C ASN A 174 -0.38 5.93 13.52
N MET A 175 -1.30 5.84 12.57
CA MET A 175 -1.85 4.60 12.04
C MET A 175 -1.70 4.56 10.53
N ILE A 176 -1.89 3.40 9.93
CA ILE A 176 -1.89 3.28 8.47
C ILE A 176 -3.22 3.84 7.94
N GLY A 177 -3.14 4.80 7.04
CA GLY A 177 -4.31 5.42 6.39
C GLY A 177 -4.60 4.87 5.00
N SER A 178 -3.57 4.40 4.31
CA SER A 178 -3.67 3.73 3.00
C SER A 178 -2.36 2.99 2.73
N ALA A 179 -2.43 1.88 2.01
CA ALA A 179 -1.26 1.13 1.56
C ALA A 179 -1.57 0.37 0.27
N PHE A 180 -0.65 0.39 -0.69
CA PHE A 180 -0.80 -0.30 -1.96
C PHE A 180 0.54 -0.49 -2.68
N PRO A 181 0.68 -1.53 -3.53
CA PRO A 181 1.83 -1.70 -4.38
C PRO A 181 1.74 -0.79 -5.62
N GLU A 182 2.87 -0.45 -6.23
CA GLU A 182 2.93 0.33 -7.47
C GLU A 182 4.04 -0.22 -8.39
N ILE A 183 3.77 -0.24 -9.70
CA ILE A 183 4.63 -0.74 -10.78
C ILE A 183 4.56 0.13 -12.03
#